data_AF-A0A967WES0-F1
#
_entry.id   AF-A0A967WES0-F1
#
_cell.length_a   1.000
_cell.length_b   1.000
_cell.length_c   1.000
_cell.angle_alpha   90.00
_cell.angle_beta   90.00
_cell.angle_gamma   90.00
#
_symmetry.space_group_name_H-M   'P 1'
#
loop_
_entity.id
_entity.type
_entity.pdbx_description
1 polymer ?
#
loop_
_entity_poly.entity_id
_entity_poly.type
_entity_poly.pdbx_seq_one_letter_code
_entity_poly.pdbx_strand_id
1 'polypeptide(L)'
;EAERKEGEEDDASFLSDIQTSAANDGDSEMVDGIQARLEQRGLRPKKHYVDRGYVSGANLAHSADKGTTLMGPALANNSPKPEGYRQSDFQIDFERQEATCPQGKLALGWCERPQEDG
;
A
#
# COMPACT_ATOMS: atom_id res chain seq x y z
N GLU A 1 13.06 -52.47 -7.94
CA GLU A 1 13.45 -51.05 -7.84
C GLU A 1 12.35 -50.24 -8.48
N ALA A 2 11.65 -49.42 -7.70
CA ALA A 2 10.58 -48.55 -8.19
C ALA A 2 11.04 -47.11 -7.91
N GLU A 3 11.35 -46.39 -8.98
CA GLU A 3 11.64 -44.96 -8.93
C GLU A 3 10.48 -44.24 -8.25
N ARG A 4 10.76 -43.65 -7.08
CA ARG A 4 9.89 -42.62 -6.52
C ARG A 4 9.97 -41.43 -7.46
N LYS A 5 8.88 -41.18 -8.17
CA LYS A 5 8.60 -39.87 -8.76
C LYS A 5 8.62 -38.87 -7.60
N GLU A 6 9.60 -37.97 -7.59
CA GLU A 6 9.59 -36.81 -6.70
C GLU A 6 8.30 -36.05 -6.97
N GLY A 7 7.46 -35.97 -5.95
CA GLY A 7 6.18 -35.29 -6.02
C GLY A 7 6.41 -33.83 -6.37
N GLU A 8 5.70 -33.38 -7.39
CA GLU A 8 5.30 -31.99 -7.58
C GLU A 8 4.89 -31.47 -6.19
N GLU A 9 5.68 -30.55 -5.61
CA GLU A 9 5.38 -29.97 -4.31
C GLU A 9 3.96 -29.41 -4.39
N ASP A 10 3.03 -30.00 -3.63
CA ASP A 10 1.72 -29.44 -3.39
C ASP A 10 1.97 -28.03 -2.82
N ASP A 11 1.78 -26.99 -3.64
CA ASP A 11 2.00 -25.59 -3.30
C ASP A 11 0.89 -25.17 -2.34
N ALA A 12 1.00 -25.64 -1.10
CA ALA A 12 0.00 -25.52 -0.08
C ALA A 12 -0.17 -24.03 0.27
N SER A 13 -1.33 -23.48 -0.06
CA SER A 13 -1.70 -22.12 0.32
C SER A 13 -2.04 -22.08 1.81
N PHE A 14 -1.19 -21.46 2.62
CA PHE A 14 -1.42 -21.32 4.07
C PHE A 14 -2.17 -20.03 4.40
N LEU A 15 -3.20 -20.14 5.24
CA LEU A 15 -3.76 -18.98 5.93
C LEU A 15 -2.91 -18.70 7.18
N SER A 16 -2.13 -17.62 7.14
CA SER A 16 -1.17 -17.26 8.21
C SER A 16 -1.74 -16.29 9.25
N ASP A 17 -2.83 -15.60 8.92
CA ASP A 17 -3.47 -14.61 9.80
C ASP A 17 -4.97 -14.48 9.50
N ILE A 18 -5.75 -14.26 10.55
CA ILE A 18 -7.18 -13.96 10.48
C ILE A 18 -7.50 -12.91 11.53
N GLN A 19 -8.30 -11.92 11.16
CA GLN A 19 -8.76 -10.85 12.05
C GLN A 19 -10.21 -10.52 11.77
N THR A 20 -10.98 -10.33 12.84
CA THR A 20 -12.30 -9.70 12.79
C THR A 20 -12.14 -8.20 13.02
N SER A 21 -12.73 -7.37 12.17
CA SER A 21 -12.80 -5.91 12.31
C SER A 21 -14.25 -5.44 12.41
N ALA A 22 -14.47 -4.21 12.86
CA ALA A 22 -15.79 -3.60 12.80
C ALA A 22 -16.13 -3.29 11.34
N ALA A 23 -17.43 -3.30 11.01
CA ALA A 23 -17.88 -3.10 9.62
C ALA A 23 -17.58 -1.70 9.07
N ASN A 24 -17.28 -0.74 9.94
CA ASN A 24 -16.93 0.64 9.59
C ASN A 24 -15.41 0.86 9.46
N ASP A 25 -14.58 -0.12 9.82
CA ASP A 25 -13.13 -0.02 9.67
C ASP A 25 -12.79 -0.25 8.20
N GLY A 26 -11.97 0.64 7.63
CA GLY A 26 -11.53 0.52 6.25
C GLY A 26 -10.46 -0.56 6.11
N ASP A 27 -10.55 -1.37 5.05
CA ASP A 27 -9.53 -2.39 4.72
C ASP A 27 -8.11 -1.80 4.70
N SER A 28 -7.97 -0.55 4.23
CA SER A 28 -6.68 0.16 4.19
C SER A 28 -6.06 0.36 5.57
N GLU A 29 -6.85 0.45 6.64
CA GLU A 29 -6.36 0.67 8.01
C GLU A 29 -5.76 -0.62 8.62
N MET A 30 -6.02 -1.77 8.01
CA MET A 30 -5.67 -3.07 8.58
C MET A 30 -4.25 -3.55 8.22
N VAL A 31 -3.65 -3.04 7.15
CA VAL A 31 -2.40 -3.56 6.57
C VAL A 31 -1.25 -3.55 7.56
N ASP A 32 -1.07 -2.45 8.30
CA ASP A 32 0.01 -2.33 9.27
C ASP A 32 -0.14 -3.31 10.44
N GLY A 33 -1.37 -3.50 10.93
CA GLY A 33 -1.67 -4.48 11.96
C GLY A 33 -1.42 -5.92 11.50
N ILE A 34 -1.79 -6.25 10.26
CA ILE A 34 -1.53 -7.58 9.67
C ILE A 34 -0.01 -7.82 9.59
N GLN A 35 0.75 -6.87 9.03
CA GLN A 35 2.19 -7.01 8.88
C GLN A 35 2.91 -7.13 10.23
N ALA A 36 2.49 -6.36 11.23
CA ALA A 36 3.05 -6.45 12.58
C ALA A 36 2.83 -7.84 13.20
N ARG A 37 1.63 -8.43 13.06
CA ARG A 37 1.36 -9.79 13.57
C ARG A 37 2.14 -10.86 12.83
N LEU A 38 2.28 -10.73 11.51
CA LEU A 38 3.09 -11.65 10.70
C LEU A 38 4.57 -11.58 11.11
N GLU A 39 5.11 -10.39 11.33
CA GLU A 39 6.49 -10.22 11.79
C GLU A 39 6.71 -10.79 13.20
N GLN A 40 5.79 -10.56 14.13
CA GLN A 40 5.85 -11.16 15.47
C GLN A 40 5.88 -12.71 15.45
N ARG A 41 5.25 -13.32 14.44
CA ARG A 41 5.25 -14.78 14.23
C ARG A 41 6.45 -15.28 13.41
N GLY A 42 7.35 -14.40 12.97
CA GLY A 42 8.47 -14.75 12.09
C GLY A 42 8.04 -15.08 10.65
N LEU A 43 6.87 -14.62 10.23
CA LEU A 43 6.25 -14.89 8.93
C LEU A 43 6.21 -13.63 8.03
N ARG A 44 7.17 -12.71 8.19
CA ARG A 44 7.18 -11.46 7.42
C ARG A 44 7.27 -11.74 5.91
N PRO A 45 6.30 -11.30 5.10
CA PRO A 45 6.34 -11.50 3.66
C PRO A 45 7.34 -10.55 3.01
N LYS A 46 8.12 -11.03 2.05
CA LYS A 46 8.93 -10.14 1.17
C LYS A 46 8.05 -9.36 0.20
N LYS A 47 6.95 -9.98 -0.25
CA LYS A 47 5.91 -9.39 -1.09
C LYS A 47 4.56 -9.72 -0.49
N HIS A 48 3.72 -8.72 -0.31
CA HIS A 48 2.38 -8.88 0.24
C HIS A 48 1.37 -8.51 -0.84
N TYR A 49 0.72 -9.53 -1.41
CA TYR A 49 -0.32 -9.34 -2.41
C TYR A 49 -1.65 -9.08 -1.72
N VAL A 50 -2.31 -7.98 -2.06
CA VAL A 50 -3.54 -7.53 -1.41
C VAL A 50 -4.56 -7.06 -2.44
N ASP A 51 -5.83 -7.09 -2.03
CA ASP A 51 -6.91 -6.50 -2.82
C ASP A 51 -6.86 -4.98 -2.83
N ARG A 52 -7.57 -4.37 -3.79
CA ARG A 52 -7.59 -2.92 -4.01
C ARG A 52 -7.89 -2.11 -2.74
N GLY A 53 -8.79 -2.59 -1.88
CA GLY A 53 -9.19 -1.89 -0.65
C GLY A 53 -8.05 -1.71 0.35
N TYR A 54 -7.03 -2.58 0.30
CA TYR A 54 -5.86 -2.54 1.17
C TYR A 54 -4.72 -1.68 0.58
N VAL A 55 -4.83 -1.22 -0.67
CA VAL A 55 -3.82 -0.37 -1.31
C VAL A 55 -4.11 1.09 -0.98
N SER A 56 -3.16 1.76 -0.33
CA SER A 56 -3.18 3.20 -0.07
C SER A 56 -1.77 3.78 -0.17
N GLY A 57 -1.64 5.10 -0.33
CA GLY A 57 -0.33 5.75 -0.35
C GLY A 57 0.47 5.51 0.93
N ALA A 58 -0.20 5.59 2.09
CA ALA A 58 0.41 5.30 3.39
C ALA A 58 0.87 3.84 3.48
N ASN A 59 0.02 2.88 3.09
CA ASN A 59 0.38 1.46 3.16
C ASN A 59 1.55 1.11 2.25
N LEU A 60 1.65 1.73 1.07
CA LEU A 60 2.80 1.55 0.17
C LEU A 60 4.09 2.04 0.83
N ALA A 61 4.07 3.22 1.46
CA ALA A 61 5.22 3.79 2.15
C ALA A 61 5.61 2.95 3.38
N HIS A 62 4.68 2.71 4.29
CA HIS A 62 4.92 1.96 5.53
C HIS A 62 5.40 0.53 5.26
N SER A 63 4.83 -0.15 4.25
CA SER A 63 5.30 -1.48 3.87
C SER A 63 6.75 -1.46 3.37
N ALA A 64 7.10 -0.46 2.56
CA ALA A 64 8.46 -0.30 2.05
C ALA A 64 9.46 -0.05 3.20
N ASP A 65 9.09 0.79 4.18
CA ASP A 65 9.90 1.03 5.38
C ASP A 65 10.12 -0.25 6.21
N LYS A 66 9.13 -1.15 6.22
CA LYS A 66 9.21 -2.49 6.84
C LYS A 66 9.92 -3.53 5.96
N GLY A 67 10.44 -3.15 4.80
CA GLY A 67 11.10 -4.06 3.84
C GLY A 67 10.14 -5.05 3.16
N THR A 68 8.84 -4.74 3.13
CA THR A 68 7.79 -5.53 2.47
C THR A 68 7.34 -4.82 1.20
N THR A 69 7.40 -5.50 0.06
CA THR A 69 6.82 -4.97 -1.18
C THR A 69 5.32 -5.21 -1.20
N LEU A 70 4.51 -4.19 -0.95
CA LEU A 70 3.06 -4.29 -1.08
C LEU A 70 2.65 -4.26 -2.56
N MET A 71 1.88 -5.24 -3.01
CA MET A 71 1.40 -5.36 -4.38
C MET A 71 -0.12 -5.51 -4.38
N GLY A 72 -0.80 -4.74 -5.22
CA GLY A 72 -2.25 -4.87 -5.39
C GLY A 72 -2.74 -4.07 -6.59
N PRO A 73 -4.02 -4.22 -6.96
CA PRO A 73 -4.60 -3.43 -8.04
C PRO A 73 -4.48 -1.93 -7.74
N ALA A 74 -3.96 -1.17 -8.71
CA ALA A 74 -3.85 0.27 -8.58
C ALA A 74 -5.21 0.92 -8.28
N LEU A 75 -5.21 1.94 -7.43
CA LEU A 75 -6.38 2.76 -7.18
C LEU A 75 -6.78 3.48 -8.47
N ALA A 76 -8.06 3.39 -8.83
CA ALA A 76 -8.57 4.16 -9.95
C ALA A 76 -8.43 5.66 -9.63
N ASN A 77 -7.95 6.45 -10.58
CA ASN A 77 -7.98 7.91 -10.48
C ASN A 77 -9.43 8.39 -10.72
N ASN A 78 -10.32 8.14 -9.77
CA ASN A 78 -11.76 8.44 -9.84
C ASN A 78 -12.13 9.71 -9.07
N SER A 79 -11.21 10.67 -8.96
CA SER A 79 -11.48 11.95 -8.29
C SER A 79 -12.78 12.58 -8.81
N PRO A 80 -13.73 12.94 -7.92
CA PRO A 80 -14.95 13.64 -8.30
C PRO A 80 -14.69 15.12 -8.67
N LYS A 81 -13.43 15.56 -8.64
CA LYS A 81 -13.04 16.92 -8.99
C LYS A 81 -13.18 17.16 -10.50
N PRO A 82 -13.37 18.43 -10.92
CA PRO A 82 -13.35 18.79 -12.33
C PRO A 82 -12.07 18.35 -13.03
N GLU A 83 -12.15 18.19 -14.36
CA GLU A 83 -11.00 17.96 -15.20
C GLU A 83 -9.94 19.05 -14.99
N GLY A 84 -8.66 18.66 -15.01
CA GLY A 84 -7.55 19.55 -14.68
C GLY A 84 -7.33 19.75 -13.17
N TYR A 85 -7.93 18.94 -12.29
CA TYR A 85 -7.63 18.94 -10.85
C TYR A 85 -7.43 17.53 -10.28
N ARG A 86 -6.84 16.64 -11.10
CA ARG A 86 -6.34 15.33 -10.68
C ARG A 86 -4.92 15.48 -10.17
N GLN A 87 -4.44 14.51 -9.37
CA GLN A 87 -3.06 14.53 -8.87
C GLN A 87 -2.02 14.65 -9.99
N SER A 88 -2.26 14.00 -11.13
CA SER A 88 -1.42 14.07 -12.34
C SER A 88 -1.36 15.45 -12.99
N ASP A 89 -2.30 16.34 -12.69
CA ASP A 89 -2.39 17.66 -13.31
C ASP A 89 -1.54 18.70 -12.54
N PHE A 90 -0.97 18.31 -11.40
CA PHE A 90 -0.04 19.10 -10.61
C PHE A 90 1.41 18.69 -10.91
N GLN A 91 2.29 19.68 -11.04
CA GLN A 91 3.73 19.45 -11.11
C GLN A 91 4.31 19.60 -9.72
N ILE A 92 4.97 18.55 -9.21
CA ILE A 92 5.59 18.55 -7.89
C ILE A 92 7.08 18.31 -8.07
N ASP A 93 7.88 19.31 -7.72
CA ASP A 93 9.32 19.21 -7.61
C ASP A 93 9.68 19.01 -6.13
N PHE A 94 9.98 17.76 -5.77
CA PHE A 94 10.31 17.40 -4.40
C PHE A 94 11.69 17.92 -3.96
N GLU A 95 12.64 18.10 -4.89
CA GLU A 95 13.99 18.60 -4.58
C GLU A 95 13.94 20.09 -4.24
N ARG A 96 13.15 20.86 -5.00
CA ARG A 96 12.95 22.30 -4.79
C ARG A 96 11.83 22.61 -3.81
N GLN A 97 11.08 21.60 -3.37
CA GLN A 97 9.92 21.76 -2.49
C GLN A 97 8.87 22.71 -3.09
N GLU A 98 8.65 22.60 -4.40
CA GLU A 98 7.73 23.44 -5.17
C GLU A 98 6.59 22.60 -5.73
N ALA A 99 5.35 23.10 -5.62
CA ALA A 99 4.19 22.51 -6.28
C ALA A 99 3.51 23.56 -7.15
N THR A 100 3.25 23.22 -8.41
CA THR A 100 2.59 24.10 -9.38
C THR A 100 1.23 23.52 -9.74
N CYS A 101 0.17 24.32 -9.57
CA CYS A 101 -1.17 23.94 -9.98
C CYS A 101 -1.30 23.99 -11.52
N PRO A 102 -2.30 23.30 -12.09
CA PRO A 102 -2.53 23.29 -13.54
C PRO A 102 -2.79 24.68 -14.18
N GLN A 103 -3.05 25.73 -13.40
CA GLN A 103 -3.13 27.11 -13.87
C GLN A 103 -1.78 27.86 -13.80
N GLY A 104 -0.69 27.17 -13.51
CA GLY A 104 0.66 27.74 -13.41
C GLY A 104 0.92 28.53 -12.12
N LYS A 105 0.12 28.32 -11.06
CA LYS A 105 0.35 28.98 -9.76
C LYS A 105 1.19 28.09 -8.86
N LEU A 106 2.24 28.68 -8.28
CA LEU A 106 3.05 28.03 -7.26
C LEU A 106 2.31 28.01 -5.92
N ALA A 107 2.51 26.93 -5.16
CA ALA A 107 2.08 26.83 -3.77
C ALA A 107 2.74 27.93 -2.92
N LEU A 108 2.00 28.45 -1.94
CA LEU A 108 2.48 29.53 -1.06
C LEU A 108 3.50 29.06 -0.01
N GLY A 109 3.63 27.75 0.19
CA GLY A 109 4.56 27.17 1.14
C GLY A 109 4.62 25.65 1.02
N TRP A 110 5.68 25.09 1.60
CA TRP A 110 5.92 23.67 1.72
C TRP A 110 6.05 23.32 3.21
N CYS A 111 5.40 22.25 3.63
CA CYS A 111 5.57 21.72 4.97
C CYS A 111 5.47 20.20 4.93
N GLU A 112 6.34 19.54 5.68
CA GLU A 112 6.19 18.13 5.97
C GLU A 112 5.02 17.99 6.95
N ARG A 113 3.97 17.31 6.51
CA ARG A 113 2.93 16.84 7.43
C ARG A 113 3.32 15.43 7.84
N PRO A 114 3.67 15.18 9.11
CA PRO A 114 3.70 13.81 9.59
C PRO A 114 2.31 13.22 9.35
N GLN A 115 2.27 12.10 8.62
CA GLN A 115 1.06 11.31 8.47
C GLN A 115 0.68 10.85 9.89
N GLU A 116 -0.51 11.18 10.36
CA GLU A 116 -0.99 10.63 11.63
C GLU A 116 -1.13 9.12 11.47
N ASP A 117 -0.56 8.36 12.40
CA ASP A 117 -0.71 6.91 12.45
C ASP A 117 -2.22 6.61 12.61
N GLY A 118 -2.82 6.05 11.57
CA GLY A 118 -4.17 5.47 11.61
C GLY A 118 -4.15 4.11 12.28
#